data_AF-A0A5C6EAM7-F1
#
_entry.id   AF-A0A5C6EAM7-F1
#
_cell.length_a   1.000
_cell.length_b   1.000
_cell.length_c   1.000
_cell.angle_alpha   90.00
_cell.angle_beta   90.00
_cell.angle_gamma   90.00
#
_symmetry.space_group_name_H-M   'P 1'
#
loop_
_entity.id
_entity.type
_entity.pdbx_description
1 polymer ?
#
loop_
_entity_poly.entity_id
_entity_poly.type
_entity_poly.pdbx_seq_one_letter_code
_entity_poly.pdbx_strand_id
1 'polypeptide(L)'
;MENVDQATPQKSDSGAGPDHTATIKSQILEKTGRPPRLHRVEVCQHHNGNYRVNVWEKLEPTGDSPFSTEVHIGSSYYLKVSESGEIIQCNPPLTKRRFPA
;
A
#
# COMPACT_ATOMS: atom_id res chain seq x y z
N MET A 1 -12.12 -13.92 -34.20
CA MET A 1 -12.46 -12.91 -33.19
C MET A 1 -11.54 -13.15 -32.02
N GLU A 2 -10.59 -12.24 -31.86
CA GLU A 2 -9.61 -12.21 -30.76
C GLU A 2 -10.34 -12.03 -29.43
N ASN A 3 -9.98 -12.82 -28.43
CA ASN A 3 -10.26 -12.48 -27.03
C ASN A 3 -8.92 -12.21 -26.37
N VAL A 4 -8.59 -10.93 -26.26
CA VAL A 4 -7.46 -10.41 -25.50
C VAL A 4 -7.92 -10.31 -24.06
N ASP A 5 -7.74 -11.39 -23.30
CA ASP A 5 -7.85 -11.31 -21.84
C ASP A 5 -6.47 -11.01 -21.26
N GLN A 6 -6.40 -9.80 -20.71
CA GLN A 6 -5.20 -9.16 -20.20
C GLN A 6 -4.52 -10.05 -19.15
N ALA A 7 -3.34 -10.55 -19.50
CA ALA A 7 -2.37 -10.96 -18.50
C ALA A 7 -2.12 -9.78 -17.55
N THR A 8 -2.48 -9.94 -16.28
CA THR A 8 -2.00 -9.11 -15.18
C THR A 8 -0.50 -8.91 -15.38
N PRO A 9 0.04 -7.68 -15.47
CA PRO A 9 1.47 -7.50 -15.61
C PRO A 9 2.13 -8.07 -14.35
N GLN A 10 2.68 -9.27 -14.44
CA GLN A 10 3.68 -9.75 -13.49
C GLN A 10 4.88 -8.82 -13.69
N LYS A 11 4.88 -7.75 -12.89
CA LYS A 11 5.91 -6.74 -12.90
C LYS A 11 7.18 -7.38 -12.37
N SER A 12 7.96 -7.88 -13.33
CA SER A 12 9.41 -7.83 -13.41
C SER A 12 10.15 -8.04 -12.10
N ASP A 13 10.71 -9.24 -11.98
CA ASP A 13 11.90 -9.61 -11.22
C ASP A 13 12.85 -8.41 -11.05
N SER A 14 12.80 -7.77 -9.89
CA SER A 14 13.57 -6.56 -9.57
C SER A 14 14.43 -6.84 -8.35
N GLY A 15 15.56 -7.50 -8.59
CA GLY A 15 16.73 -7.52 -7.71
C GLY A 15 16.51 -8.20 -6.36
N ALA A 16 17.13 -9.38 -6.19
CA ALA A 16 17.22 -10.12 -4.95
C ALA A 16 17.98 -9.35 -3.85
N GLY A 17 17.35 -8.32 -3.29
CA GLY A 17 17.65 -7.76 -1.98
C GLY A 17 16.73 -8.38 -0.92
N PRO A 18 17.03 -8.21 0.37
CA PRO A 18 16.14 -8.61 1.45
C PRO A 18 14.75 -7.98 1.27
N ASP A 19 13.69 -8.79 1.39
CA ASP A 19 12.32 -8.32 1.27
C ASP A 19 11.93 -7.48 2.49
N HIS A 20 12.04 -6.15 2.35
CA HIS A 20 11.67 -5.19 3.39
C HIS A 20 10.16 -4.97 3.54
N THR A 21 9.33 -5.67 2.76
CA THR A 21 7.88 -5.44 2.70
C THR A 21 7.21 -5.50 4.07
N ALA A 22 7.54 -6.49 4.90
CA ALA A 22 6.96 -6.62 6.24
C ALA A 22 7.33 -5.43 7.14
N THR A 23 8.61 -5.04 7.14
CA THR A 23 9.14 -3.92 7.93
C THR A 23 8.54 -2.58 7.50
N ILE A 24 8.36 -2.37 6.19
CA ILE A 24 7.72 -1.17 5.64
C ILE A 24 6.25 -1.10 6.06
N LYS A 25 5.48 -2.20 5.93
CA LYS A 25 4.07 -2.24 6.32
C LYS A 25 3.88 -1.90 7.81
N SER A 26 4.71 -2.47 8.68
CA SER A 26 4.66 -2.22 10.12
C SER A 26 4.95 -0.75 10.44
N GLN A 27 6.02 -0.17 9.90
CA GLN A 27 6.37 1.23 10.13
C GLN A 27 5.28 2.21 9.64
N ILE A 28 4.67 1.93 8.49
CA ILE A 28 3.57 2.76 7.96
C ILE A 28 2.40 2.77 8.94
N LEU A 29 1.92 1.59 9.35
CA LEU A 29 0.77 1.50 10.26
C LEU A 29 1.07 2.04 11.65
N GLU A 30 2.30 1.91 12.13
CA GLU A 30 2.73 2.49 13.41
C GLU A 30 2.73 4.02 13.35
N LYS A 31 3.33 4.62 12.31
CA LYS A 31 3.47 6.08 12.18
C LYS A 31 2.16 6.77 11.79
N THR A 32 1.37 6.18 10.89
CA THR A 32 0.12 6.78 10.42
C THR A 32 -1.09 6.39 11.26
N GLY A 33 -0.97 5.35 12.07
CA GLY A 33 -2.10 4.64 12.67
C GLY A 33 -2.74 3.65 11.69
N ARG A 34 -3.44 2.66 12.25
CA ARG A 34 -4.19 1.65 11.49
C ARG A 34 -5.60 2.17 11.17
N PRO A 35 -5.97 2.32 9.89
CA PRO A 35 -7.34 2.68 9.53
C PRO A 35 -8.34 1.64 10.04
N PRO A 36 -9.51 2.05 10.56
CA PRO A 36 -10.54 1.13 11.06
C PRO A 36 -10.98 0.10 10.02
N ARG A 37 -10.96 0.50 8.74
CA ARG A 37 -11.40 -0.30 7.59
C ARG A 37 -10.25 -0.74 6.71
N LEU A 38 -9.07 -0.91 7.29
CA LEU A 38 -7.90 -1.38 6.57
C LEU A 38 -8.20 -2.69 5.85
N HIS A 39 -8.12 -2.67 4.52
CA HIS A 39 -8.22 -3.86 3.68
C HIS A 39 -6.85 -4.53 3.53
N ARG A 40 -5.86 -3.77 3.06
CA ARG A 40 -4.47 -4.23 2.94
C ARG A 40 -3.51 -3.04 2.84
N VAL A 41 -2.24 -3.31 3.12
CA VAL A 41 -1.14 -2.43 2.72
C VAL A 41 -0.41 -3.13 1.57
N GLU A 42 -0.35 -2.46 0.43
CA GLU A 42 0.39 -2.90 -0.75
C GLU A 42 1.73 -2.16 -0.79
N VAL A 43 2.81 -2.89 -1.01
CA VAL A 43 4.16 -2.35 -1.13
C VAL A 43 4.71 -2.77 -2.49
N CYS A 44 5.06 -1.81 -3.32
CA CYS A 44 5.66 -2.03 -4.62
C CYS A 44 7.09 -1.49 -4.59
N GLN A 45 8.06 -2.37 -4.81
CA GLN A 45 9.45 -1.95 -4.95
C GLN A 45 9.67 -1.28 -6.31
N HIS A 46 10.47 -0.23 -6.28
CA HIS A 46 11.04 0.45 -7.43
C HIS A 46 12.57 0.37 -7.35
N HIS A 47 13.26 0.82 -8.39
CA HIS A 47 14.72 0.87 -8.41
C HIS A 47 15.30 1.79 -7.32
N ASN A 48 16.55 1.54 -6.91
CA ASN A 48 17.34 2.38 -6.01
C ASN A 48 16.77 2.54 -4.58
N GLY A 49 16.20 1.46 -4.03
CA GLY A 49 15.66 1.44 -2.67
C GLY A 49 14.40 2.29 -2.49
N ASN A 50 13.71 2.62 -3.59
CA ASN A 50 12.46 3.36 -3.56
C ASN A 50 11.28 2.39 -3.53
N TYR A 51 10.22 2.77 -2.82
CA TYR A 51 9.00 1.98 -2.71
C TYR A 51 7.77 2.87 -2.90
N ARG A 52 6.73 2.33 -3.51
CA ARG A 52 5.38 2.89 -3.43
C ARG A 52 4.56 2.05 -2.47
N VAL A 53 3.90 2.71 -1.53
CA VAL A 53 3.03 2.05 -0.55
C VAL A 53 1.62 2.58 -0.67
N ASN A 54 0.67 1.69 -0.92
CA ASN A 54 -0.75 2.03 -0.96
C ASN A 54 -1.46 1.39 0.25
N VAL A 55 -2.14 2.21 1.04
CA VAL A 55 -3.03 1.77 2.12
C VAL A 55 -4.44 1.69 1.54
N TRP A 56 -4.93 0.46 1.39
CA TRP A 56 -6.24 0.18 0.84
C TRP A 56 -7.27 0.08 1.96
N GLU A 57 -8.41 0.75 1.80
CA GLU A 57 -9.49 0.83 2.79
C GLU A 57 -10.82 0.40 2.15
N LYS A 58 -11.65 -0.30 2.92
CA LYS A 58 -13.03 -0.63 2.54
C LYS A 58 -13.92 0.60 2.73
N LEU A 59 -14.76 0.91 1.75
CA LEU A 59 -15.77 1.96 1.86
C LEU A 59 -16.93 1.54 2.77
N GLU A 60 -17.67 2.53 3.26
CA GLU A 60 -19.00 2.30 3.80
C GLU A 60 -19.88 1.64 2.75
N PRO A 61 -20.59 0.54 3.09
CA PRO A 61 -21.66 0.06 2.24
C PRO A 61 -22.69 1.17 2.07
N THR A 62 -22.86 1.67 0.85
CA THR A 62 -23.74 2.81 0.54
C THR A 62 -25.17 2.41 0.18
N GLY A 63 -25.57 1.14 0.36
CA GLY A 63 -26.93 0.69 0.02
C GLY A 63 -27.32 -0.67 0.59
N ASP A 64 -28.54 -1.10 0.28
CA ASP A 64 -29.22 -2.30 0.81
C ASP A 64 -28.58 -3.65 0.41
N SER A 65 -27.42 -3.64 -0.26
CA SER A 65 -26.74 -4.85 -0.71
C SER A 65 -25.40 -5.06 0.02
N PRO A 66 -25.24 -6.17 0.78
CA PRO A 66 -24.00 -6.47 1.49
C PRO A 66 -22.84 -6.86 0.57
N PHE A 67 -23.05 -6.95 -0.75
CA PHE A 67 -22.08 -7.50 -1.70
C PHE A 67 -21.21 -6.44 -2.40
N SER A 68 -21.41 -5.15 -2.16
CA SER A 68 -20.72 -4.06 -2.89
C SER A 68 -19.74 -3.25 -2.02
N THR A 69 -19.00 -3.89 -1.11
CA THR A 69 -17.97 -3.15 -0.36
C THR A 69 -16.82 -2.78 -1.28
N GLU A 70 -16.93 -1.61 -1.89
CA GLU A 70 -15.92 -1.02 -2.76
C GLU A 70 -14.64 -0.73 -1.95
N VAL A 71 -13.49 -1.05 -2.55
CA VAL A 71 -12.18 -0.87 -1.91
C VAL A 71 -11.44 0.24 -2.65
N HIS A 72 -10.85 1.17 -1.91
CA HIS A 72 -10.13 2.31 -2.51
C HIS A 72 -8.77 2.51 -1.83
N ILE A 73 -7.90 3.29 -2.46
CA ILE A 73 -6.64 3.72 -1.85
C ILE A 73 -6.95 4.91 -0.94
N GLY A 74 -6.90 4.70 0.37
CA GLY A 74 -7.08 5.77 1.36
C GLY A 74 -5.82 6.61 1.55
N SER A 75 -4.63 6.06 1.28
CA SER A 75 -3.37 6.81 1.27
C SER A 75 -2.34 6.15 0.35
N SER A 76 -1.49 6.96 -0.29
CA SER A 76 -0.38 6.50 -1.13
C SER A 76 0.89 7.25 -0.75
N TYR A 77 1.99 6.53 -0.55
CA TYR A 77 3.28 7.07 -0.15
C TYR A 77 4.37 6.63 -1.11
N TYR A 78 5.26 7.56 -1.46
CA TYR A 78 6.54 7.27 -2.07
C TYR A 78 7.62 7.31 -1.00
N LEU A 79 8.31 6.19 -0.81
CA LEU A 79 9.31 5.98 0.22
C LEU A 79 10.68 5.79 -0.38
N LYS A 80 11.70 6.23 0.36
CA LYS A 80 13.05 5.70 0.24
C LYS A 80 13.40 4.96 1.53
N VAL A 81 14.00 3.80 1.38
CA VAL A 81 14.26 2.86 2.47
C VAL A 81 15.76 2.56 2.54
N SER A 82 16.30 2.41 3.74
CA SER A 82 17.69 1.99 3.97
C SER A 82 17.88 0.49 3.70
N GLU A 83 19.13 0.03 3.67
CA GLU A 83 19.47 -1.39 3.57
C GLU A 83 18.92 -2.25 4.73
N SER A 84 18.55 -1.64 5.87
CA SER A 84 17.93 -2.33 7.01
C SER A 84 16.40 -2.39 6.92
N GLY A 85 15.80 -1.75 5.92
CA GLY A 85 14.34 -1.65 5.80
C GLY A 85 13.74 -0.43 6.53
N GLU A 86 14.54 0.49 7.05
CA GLU A 86 14.06 1.71 7.72
C GLU A 86 13.64 2.79 6.71
N ILE A 87 12.50 3.45 6.95
CA ILE A 87 12.03 4.55 6.11
C ILE A 87 12.86 5.80 6.37
N ILE A 88 13.70 6.19 5.40
CA ILE A 88 14.57 7.38 5.47
C ILE A 88 13.95 8.61 4.82
N GLN A 89 13.06 8.43 3.83
CA GLN A 89 12.32 9.51 3.19
C GLN A 89 10.90 9.05 2.86
N CYS A 90 9.93 9.97 2.98
CA CYS A 90 8.54 9.70 2.67
C CYS A 90 7.86 10.94 2.07
N ASN A 91 7.03 10.73 1.04
CA ASN A 91 6.16 11.76 0.46
C ASN A 91 4.77 11.16 0.14
N PRO A 92 3.67 11.69 0.70
CA PRO A 92 3.60 12.77 1.68
C PRO A 92 4.19 12.37 3.05
N PRO A 93 4.49 13.30 3.98
CA PRO A 93 5.01 12.96 5.30
C PRO A 93 4.11 11.98 6.07
N LEU A 94 4.72 11.06 6.83
CA LEU A 94 3.98 10.11 7.68
C LEU A 94 3.43 10.82 8.92
N THR A 95 2.26 11.42 8.77
CA THR A 95 1.51 12.02 9.88
C THR A 95 0.46 11.05 10.40
N LYS A 96 0.31 10.99 11.73
CA LYS A 96 -0.75 10.21 12.38
C LYS A 96 -2.10 10.69 11.87
N ARG A 97 -2.83 9.80 11.19
CA ARG A 97 -4.17 10.09 10.68
C ARG A 97 -5.16 10.04 11.83
N ARG A 98 -6.07 11.01 11.87
CA ARG A 98 -7.25 10.95 12.72
C ARG A 98 -8.30 10.17 11.95
N PHE A 99 -8.73 9.04 12.50
CA PHE A 99 -9.84 8.30 11.94
C PHE A 99 -11.10 8.74 12.68
N PRO A 100 -12.16 9.17 11.98
CA PRO A 100 -13.45 9.35 12.61
C PRO A 100 -13.90 8.02 13.23
N ALA A 101 -14.52 8.10 14.40
CA ALA A 101 -15.07 6.95 15.13
C ALA A 101 -16.33 6.41 14.43
#